data_AF-A0A7W5IQ53-F1
#
_entry.id   AF-A0A7W5IQ53-F1
#
_cell.length_a   1.000
_cell.length_b   1.000
_cell.length_c   1.000
_cell.angle_alpha   90.00
_cell.angle_beta   90.00
_cell.angle_gamma   90.00
#
_symmetry.space_group_name_H-M   'P 1'
#
loop_
_entity.id
_entity.type
_entity.pdbx_description
1 polymer ?
#
loop_
_entity_poly.entity_id
_entity_poly.type
_entity_poly.pdbx_seq_one_letter_code
_entity_poly.pdbx_strand_id
1 'polypeptide(L)' 'MTPEQARAEEAAAMDRVLNATQRVKSAFTSLQTQFPPEGEGRPSQFALQTFDAALQELEDAQAAFDELLNDLLDGNR' A
#
# COMPACT_ATOMS: atom_id res chain seq x y z
N MET A 1 -20.44 6.33 15.95
CA MET A 1 -19.00 6.72 16.00
C MET A 1 -18.93 8.11 16.62
N THR A 2 -17.99 8.37 17.52
CA THR A 2 -17.75 9.74 18.01
C THR A 2 -16.89 10.51 16.99
N PRO A 3 -16.92 11.85 16.98
CA PRO A 3 -16.05 12.64 16.10
C PRO A 3 -14.56 12.29 16.26
N GLU A 4 -14.11 12.02 17.48
CA GLU A 4 -12.75 11.59 17.77
C GLU A 4 -12.40 10.24 17.13
N GLN A 5 -13.33 9.27 17.18
CA GLN A 5 -13.17 7.97 16.51
C GLN A 5 -13.12 8.13 14.99
N ALA A 6 -13.91 9.04 14.41
CA ALA A 6 -13.89 9.33 12.98
C ALA A 6 -12.52 9.87 12.53
N ARG A 7 -11.97 10.85 13.27
CA ARG A 7 -10.64 11.41 12.99
C ARG A 7 -9.52 10.38 13.17
N ALA A 8 -9.64 9.49 14.15
CA ALA A 8 -8.69 8.40 14.33
C ALA A 8 -8.73 7.41 13.15
N GLU A 9 -9.91 7.11 12.61
CA GLU A 9 -10.08 6.25 11.44
C GLU A 9 -9.50 6.89 10.17
N GLU A 10 -9.74 8.19 9.96
CA GLU A 10 -9.15 8.98 8.87
C GLU A 10 -7.61 8.93 8.89
N ALA A 11 -7.02 9.17 10.06
CA ALA A 11 -5.56 9.08 10.24
C ALA A 11 -5.06 7.65 9.99
N ALA A 12 -5.75 6.64 10.51
CA ALA A 12 -5.39 5.25 10.29
C ALA A 12 -5.48 4.84 8.81
N ALA A 13 -6.43 5.39 8.04
CA ALA A 13 -6.53 5.14 6.61
C ALA A 13 -5.33 5.72 5.85
N MET A 14 -4.90 6.95 6.19
CA MET A 14 -3.66 7.53 5.65
C MET A 14 -2.42 6.69 6.00
N ASP A 15 -2.34 6.20 7.24
CA ASP A 15 -1.24 5.34 7.66
C ASP A 15 -1.21 4.01 6.90
N ARG A 16 -2.37 3.43 6.55
CA ARG A 16 -2.43 2.22 5.71
C ARG A 16 -1.85 2.47 4.32
N VAL A 17 -2.24 3.57 3.67
CA VAL A 17 -1.72 3.93 2.33
C VAL A 17 -0.20 4.15 2.38
N LEU A 18 0.29 4.86 3.41
CA LEU A 18 1.72 5.10 3.61
C LEU A 18 2.48 3.78 3.79
N ASN A 19 1.98 2.91 4.68
CA ASN A 19 2.60 1.61 4.96
C ASN A 19 2.61 0.71 3.72
N ALA A 20 1.52 0.64 2.97
CA ALA A 20 1.45 -0.14 1.73
C ALA A 20 2.43 0.39 0.68
N THR A 21 2.54 1.71 0.53
CA THR A 21 3.54 2.35 -0.36
C THR A 21 4.96 1.97 0.04
N GLN A 22 5.25 1.95 1.34
CA GLN A 22 6.57 1.56 1.85
C GLN A 22 6.87 0.07 1.61
N ARG A 23 5.86 -0.79 1.67
CA ARG A 23 5.98 -2.22 1.33
C ARG A 23 6.26 -2.42 -0.15
N VAL A 24 5.54 -1.73 -1.04
CA VAL A 24 5.81 -1.73 -2.49
C VAL A 24 7.26 -1.33 -2.76
N LYS A 25 7.73 -0.22 -2.17
CA LYS A 25 9.12 0.22 -2.32
C LYS A 25 10.12 -0.85 -1.86
N SER A 26 9.87 -1.46 -0.70
CA SER A 26 10.74 -2.49 -0.13
C SER A 26 10.78 -3.75 -0.99
N ALA A 27 9.61 -4.23 -1.43
CA ALA A 27 9.49 -5.40 -2.31
C ALA A 27 10.15 -5.15 -3.67
N PHE A 28 9.98 -3.96 -4.24
CA PHE A 28 10.63 -3.56 -5.48
C PHE A 28 12.16 -3.50 -5.34
N THR A 29 12.66 -2.93 -4.24
CA THR A 29 14.11 -2.87 -3.96
C THR A 29 14.69 -4.28 -3.87
N SER A 30 14.03 -5.19 -3.15
CA SER A 30 14.43 -6.60 -3.06
C SER A 30 14.30 -7.36 -4.39
N LEU A 31 13.37 -6.96 -5.25
CA LEU A 31 13.26 -7.51 -6.61
C LEU A 31 14.43 -7.03 -7.48
N GLN A 32 14.82 -5.75 -7.37
CA GLN A 32 15.91 -5.15 -8.13
C GLN A 32 17.26 -5.82 -7.86
N THR A 33 17.54 -6.27 -6.63
CA THR A 33 18.80 -6.96 -6.31
C THR A 33 19.00 -8.29 -7.05
N GLN A 34 17.96 -8.78 -7.75
CA GLN A 34 18.04 -10.00 -8.56
C GLN A 34 18.37 -9.72 -10.03
N PHE A 35 18.46 -8.44 -10.40
CA PHE A 35 18.92 -7.98 -11.71
C PHE A 35 20.39 -7.56 -11.64
N PRO A 36 21.10 -7.50 -12.79
CA PRO A 36 22.48 -7.04 -12.82
C PRO A 36 22.58 -5.57 -12.36
N PRO A 37 23.66 -5.18 -11.66
CA PRO A 37 24.88 -5.95 -11.41
C PRO A 37 24.85 -6.90 -10.21
N GLU A 38 23.89 -6.78 -9.28
CA GLU A 38 23.87 -7.59 -8.06
C GLU A 38 23.40 -9.04 -8.28
N GLY A 39 22.52 -9.27 -9.26
CA GLY A 39 21.94 -10.57 -9.55
C GLY A 39 22.05 -11.02 -11.00
N GLU A 40 21.53 -12.21 -11.30
CA GLU A 40 21.67 -12.88 -12.60
C GLU A 40 20.65 -12.43 -13.66
N GLY A 41 19.78 -11.46 -13.35
CA GLY A 41 18.71 -11.02 -14.25
C GLY A 41 17.52 -11.98 -14.32
N ARG A 42 17.40 -12.87 -13.33
CA ARG A 42 16.35 -13.88 -13.25
C ARG A 42 15.68 -13.79 -11.88
N PRO A 43 14.73 -12.87 -11.69
CA PRO A 43 14.01 -12.78 -10.44
C PRO A 43 13.26 -14.08 -10.15
N SER A 44 13.30 -14.52 -8.89
CA SER A 44 12.57 -15.69 -8.44
C SER A 44 11.07 -15.43 -8.48
N GLN A 45 10.30 -16.50 -8.71
CA GLN A 45 8.84 -16.44 -8.66
C GLN A 45 8.34 -15.86 -7.32
N PHE A 46 9.00 -16.22 -6.22
CA PHE A 46 8.70 -15.70 -4.90
C PHE A 46 8.84 -14.18 -4.80
N ALA A 47 9.89 -13.60 -5.40
CA ALA A 47 10.08 -12.15 -5.38
C ALA A 47 9.07 -11.40 -6.25
N LEU A 48 8.70 -11.98 -7.40
CA LEU A 48 7.64 -11.43 -8.25
C LEU A 48 6.29 -11.46 -7.52
N GLN A 49 5.94 -12.58 -6.88
CA GLN A 49 4.72 -12.70 -6.07
C GLN A 49 4.71 -11.76 -4.87
N THR A 50 5.86 -11.55 -4.22
CA THR A 50 5.98 -10.61 -3.10
C THR A 50 5.73 -9.17 -3.56
N PHE A 51 6.27 -8.80 -4.73
CA PHE A 51 6.04 -7.48 -5.30
C PHE A 51 4.59 -7.28 -5.74
N ASP A 52 4.00 -8.27 -6.40
CA ASP A 52 2.60 -8.28 -6.82
C ASP A 52 1.63 -8.14 -5.63
N ALA A 53 1.85 -8.92 -4.56
CA ALA A 53 1.07 -8.82 -3.34
C ALA A 53 1.18 -7.44 -2.68
N ALA A 54 2.36 -6.80 -2.71
CA ALA A 54 2.53 -5.46 -2.19
C ALA A 54 1.78 -4.40 -3.03
N LEU A 55 1.73 -4.57 -4.35
CA LEU A 55 0.94 -3.72 -5.24
C LEU A 55 -0.56 -3.85 -4.95
N GLN A 56 -1.04 -5.07 -4.78
CA GLN A 56 -2.44 -5.31 -4.41
C GLN A 56 -2.78 -4.67 -3.05
N GLU A 57 -1.91 -4.80 -2.05
CA GLU A 57 -2.11 -4.16 -0.74
C GLU A 57 -2.20 -2.63 -0.85
N LEU A 58 -1.43 -2.01 -1.76
CA LEU A 58 -1.52 -0.58 -2.03
C LEU A 58 -2.83 -0.20 -2.72
N GLU A 59 -3.26 -0.96 -3.72
CA GLU A 59 -4.53 -0.74 -4.41
C GLU A 59 -5.71 -0.82 -3.42
N ASP A 60 -5.74 -1.86 -2.58
CA ASP A 60 -6.78 -2.04 -1.56
C ASP A 60 -6.78 -0.88 -0.55
N ALA A 61 -5.59 -0.44 -0.11
CA ALA A 61 -5.47 0.68 0.83
C ALA A 61 -5.92 2.01 0.21
N GLN A 62 -5.61 2.23 -1.07
CA GLN A 62 -6.05 3.42 -1.82
C GLN A 62 -7.56 3.41 -2.04
N ALA A 63 -8.14 2.28 -2.46
CA ALA A 63 -9.58 2.15 -2.63
C ALA A 63 -10.35 2.42 -1.33
N ALA A 64 -9.90 1.85 -0.21
CA ALA A 64 -10.51 2.09 1.10
C ALA A 64 -10.37 3.55 1.55
N PHE A 65 -9.25 4.21 1.21
CA PHE A 65 -9.07 5.63 1.50
C PHE A 65 -9.95 6.52 0.62
N ASP A 66 -10.09 6.20 -0.66
CA ASP A 66 -10.96 6.92 -1.59
C ASP A 66 -12.44 6.79 -1.19
N GLU A 67 -12.89 5.60 -0.76
CA GLU A 67 -14.22 5.41 -0.16
C GLU A 67 -14.41 6.32 1.06
N LEU A 68 -13.43 6.35 1.96
CA LEU A 68 -13.47 7.22 3.14
C LEU A 68 -13.50 8.72 2.76
N LEU A 69 -12.76 9.12 1.74
CA LEU A 69 -12.76 10.51 1.24
C LEU A 69 -14.10 10.89 0.63
N ASN A 70 -14.71 10.00 -0.16
CA ASN A 70 -16.03 10.23 -0.74
C ASN A 70 -17.07 10.41 0.37
N ASP A 71 -17.06 9.54 1.38
CA ASP A 71 -17.93 9.68 2.57
C ASP A 71 -17.75 11.04 3.28
N LEU A 72 -16.50 11.50 3.40
CA LEU A 72 -16.17 12.78 4.01
C LEU A 72 -16.69 13.97 3.17
N LEU A 73 -16.52 13.91 1.85
CA LEU A 73 -16.95 14.97 0.92
C LEU A 73 -18.47 15.06 0.79
N ASP A 74 -19.15 13.92 0.86
CA ASP A 74 -20.62 13.83 0.82
C ASP A 74 -21.27 14.27 2.15
N GLY A 75 -20.47 14.48 3.20
CA GLY A 75 -20.97 14.87 4.54
C GLY A 75 -21.62 13.71 5.30
N ASN A 76 -21.33 12.46 4.90
CA ASN A 76 -21.80 11.25 5.57
C ASN A 76 -21.00 10.92 6.84
N ARG A 77 -19.97 11.72 7.16
CA ARG A 77 -19.09 11.61 8.33
C ARG A 77 -18.90 12.93 9.06
#